data_AF-I1P0S8-F1
#
_entry.id   AF-I1P0S8-F1
#
_cell.length_a   1.000
_cell.length_b   1.000
_cell.length_c   1.000
_cell.angle_alpha   90.00
_cell.angle_beta   90.00
_cell.angle_gamma   90.00
#
_symmetry.space_group_name_H-M   'P 1'
#
loop_
_entity.id
_entity.type
_entity.pdbx_description
1 polymer ?
#
loop_
_entity_poly.entity_id
_entity_poly.type
_entity_poly.pdbx_seq_one_letter_code
_entity_poly.pdbx_strand_id
1 'polypeptide(L)'
;MQDFADEKVKEEGLPEDEREKMKEFLKEKVRERKRELKQAKEARKKAIDDMDPKIKEAFENIQFYKFYPVKTLDTPDVSNVKARYINRYYRNAHHLM
;
A
#
# COMPACT_ATOMS: atom_id res chain seq x y z
N MET A 1 -6.71 -4.07 -23.97
CA MET A 1 -5.84 -3.35 -23.02
C MET A 1 -4.65 -2.87 -23.82
N GLN A 2 -4.57 -1.57 -24.11
CA GLN A 2 -3.37 -1.00 -24.72
C GLN A 2 -2.26 -1.10 -23.66
N ASP A 3 -1.18 -1.86 -23.94
CA ASP A 3 -0.14 -2.15 -22.96
C ASP A 3 0.53 -0.83 -22.54
N PHE A 4 0.76 -0.61 -21.23
CA PHE A 4 1.50 0.56 -20.70
C PHE A 4 2.84 0.80 -21.43
N ALA A 5 3.47 -0.28 -21.90
CA ALA A 5 4.67 -0.21 -22.72
C ALA A 5 4.41 0.41 -24.10
N ASP A 6 3.27 0.13 -24.73
CA ASP A 6 2.90 0.70 -26.04
C ASP A 6 2.63 2.20 -25.96
N GLU A 7 2.07 2.66 -24.85
CA GLU A 7 1.83 4.09 -24.61
C GLU A 7 3.15 4.85 -24.41
N LYS A 8 4.04 4.32 -23.56
CA LYS A 8 5.35 4.93 -23.28
C LYS A 8 6.25 4.99 -24.52
N VAL A 9 6.22 3.94 -25.35
CA VAL A 9 7.02 3.87 -26.58
C VAL A 9 6.49 4.83 -27.66
N LYS A 10 5.18 5.10 -27.70
CA LYS A 10 4.59 6.10 -28.62
C LYS A 10 4.92 7.54 -28.22
N GLU A 11 4.97 7.84 -26.92
CA GLU A 11 5.34 9.18 -26.41
C GLU A 11 6.78 9.59 -26.77
N GLU A 12 7.72 8.64 -26.85
CA GLU A 12 9.15 8.94 -27.04
C GLU A 12 9.57 9.19 -28.50
N GLY A 13 8.68 9.12 -29.50
CA GLY A 13 8.96 9.58 -30.87
C GLY A 13 10.05 8.81 -31.64
N LEU A 14 10.45 7.63 -31.16
CA LEU A 14 11.55 6.81 -31.73
C LEU A 14 11.22 6.20 -33.11
N PRO A 15 12.23 5.82 -33.92
CA PRO A 15 12.03 5.03 -35.15
C PRO A 15 11.51 3.61 -34.84
N GLU A 16 10.74 3.01 -35.78
CA GLU A 16 9.96 1.76 -35.54
C GLU A 16 10.82 0.59 -35.03
N ASP A 17 12.04 0.41 -35.54
CA ASP A 17 12.95 -0.68 -35.12
C ASP A 17 13.46 -0.52 -33.67
N GLU A 18 13.58 0.73 -33.18
CA GLU A 18 13.97 1.02 -31.80
C GLU A 18 12.79 0.91 -30.83
N ARG A 19 11.57 1.17 -31.33
CA ARG A 19 10.32 1.01 -30.57
C ARG A 19 10.07 -0.43 -30.15
N GLU A 20 10.29 -1.39 -31.04
CA GLU A 20 10.11 -2.80 -30.73
C GLU A 20 11.10 -3.27 -29.65
N LYS A 21 12.38 -2.91 -29.80
CA LYS A 21 13.42 -3.23 -28.80
C LYS A 21 13.09 -2.65 -27.43
N MET A 22 12.63 -1.40 -27.39
CA MET A 22 12.28 -0.76 -26.12
C MET A 22 11.01 -1.35 -25.49
N LYS A 23 10.03 -1.72 -26.31
CA LYS A 23 8.82 -2.43 -25.86
C LYS A 23 9.16 -3.78 -25.24
N GLU A 24 10.05 -4.56 -25.87
CA GLU A 24 10.51 -5.84 -25.31
C GLU A 24 11.28 -5.64 -24.00
N PHE A 25 12.19 -4.67 -23.95
CA PHE A 25 12.93 -4.34 -22.73
C PHE A 25 12.00 -3.94 -21.57
N LEU A 26 11.02 -3.07 -21.82
CA LEU A 26 10.04 -2.67 -20.81
C LEU A 26 9.18 -3.87 -20.35
N LYS A 27 8.76 -4.74 -21.28
CA LYS A 27 8.02 -5.96 -20.95
C LYS A 27 8.83 -6.90 -20.06
N GLU A 28 10.12 -7.06 -20.35
CA GLU A 28 11.02 -7.88 -19.53
C GLU A 28 11.19 -7.27 -18.13
N LYS A 29 11.49 -5.97 -18.03
CA LYS A 29 11.62 -5.27 -16.74
C LYS A 29 10.34 -5.34 -15.91
N VAL A 30 9.17 -5.17 -16.53
CA VAL A 30 7.88 -5.32 -15.85
C VAL A 30 7.68 -6.76 -15.36
N ARG A 31 8.06 -7.78 -16.15
CA ARG A 31 7.99 -9.19 -15.74
C ARG A 31 8.93 -9.48 -14.56
N GLU A 32 10.17 -8.99 -14.60
CA GLU A 32 11.13 -9.10 -13.49
C GLU A 32 10.55 -8.50 -12.21
N ARG A 33 10.10 -7.25 -12.25
CA ARG A 33 9.49 -6.57 -11.09
C ARG A 33 8.25 -7.28 -10.57
N LYS A 34 7.42 -7.84 -11.45
CA LYS A 34 6.27 -8.67 -11.04
C LYS A 34 6.70 -9.95 -10.31
N ARG A 35 7.79 -10.60 -10.75
CA ARG A 35 8.34 -11.78 -10.07
C ARG A 35 8.87 -11.41 -8.68
N GLU A 36 9.65 -10.33 -8.57
CA GLU A 36 10.16 -9.83 -7.28
C GLU A 36 9.01 -9.49 -6.32
N LEU A 37 7.98 -8.79 -6.79
CA LEU A 37 6.80 -8.47 -5.98
C LEU A 37 6.05 -9.71 -5.52
N LYS A 38 5.97 -10.75 -6.36
CA LYS A 38 5.36 -12.03 -6.00
C LYS A 38 6.17 -12.72 -4.90
N GLN A 39 7.48 -12.82 -5.06
CA GLN A 39 8.38 -13.41 -4.07
C GLN A 39 8.33 -12.65 -2.73
N ALA A 40 8.33 -11.32 -2.76
CA ALA A 40 8.20 -10.51 -1.55
C ALA A 40 6.87 -10.72 -0.82
N LYS A 41 5.76 -10.89 -1.57
CA LYS A 41 4.45 -11.23 -1.00
C LYS A 41 4.44 -12.63 -0.37
N GLU A 42 5.04 -13.61 -1.04
CA GLU A 42 5.15 -14.98 -0.54
C GLU A 42 6.02 -15.05 0.71
N ALA A 43 7.17 -14.37 0.72
CA ALA A 43 8.04 -14.26 1.89
C ALA A 43 7.32 -13.61 3.08
N ARG A 44 6.55 -12.54 2.83
CA ARG A 44 5.74 -11.90 3.88
C ARG A 44 4.65 -12.83 4.41
N LYS A 45 3.97 -13.57 3.54
CA LYS A 45 2.95 -14.55 3.96
C LYS A 45 3.59 -15.63 4.82
N LYS A 46 4.72 -16.18 4.38
CA LYS A 46 5.46 -17.19 5.13
C LYS A 46 5.90 -16.67 6.50
N ALA A 47 6.40 -15.44 6.60
CA ALA A 47 6.79 -14.85 7.89
C ALA A 47 5.60 -14.67 8.87
N ILE A 48 4.38 -14.48 8.36
CA ILE A 48 3.16 -14.42 9.18
C ILE A 48 2.69 -15.82 9.58
N ASP A 49 2.85 -16.81 8.71
CA ASP A 49 2.47 -18.20 8.98
C ASP A 49 3.46 -18.89 9.94
N ASP A 50 4.75 -18.56 9.86
CA ASP A 50 5.81 -19.04 10.77
C ASP A 50 5.80 -18.31 12.14
N MET A 51 4.94 -17.30 12.32
CA MET A 51 4.83 -16.55 13.58
C MET A 51 4.18 -17.39 14.68
N ASP A 52 4.58 -17.19 15.94
CA ASP A 52 3.97 -17.87 17.08
C ASP A 52 2.43 -17.64 17.08
N PRO A 53 1.60 -18.70 17.22
CA PRO A 53 0.15 -18.58 17.21
C PRO A 53 -0.40 -17.53 18.19
N LYS A 54 0.21 -17.40 19.38
CA LYS A 54 -0.22 -16.41 20.39
C LYS A 54 0.02 -14.98 19.92
N ILE A 55 1.15 -14.74 19.25
CA ILE A 55 1.48 -13.43 18.70
C ILE A 55 0.54 -13.11 17.53
N LYS A 56 0.27 -14.10 16.66
CA LYS A 56 -0.68 -13.95 15.56
C LYS A 56 -2.08 -13.59 16.06
N GLU A 57 -2.58 -14.30 17.07
CA GLU A 57 -3.86 -14.01 17.72
C GLU A 57 -3.87 -12.61 18.37
N ALA A 58 -2.78 -12.20 19.01
CA ALA A 58 -2.68 -10.86 19.59
C ALA A 58 -2.77 -9.75 18.52
N PHE A 59 -2.15 -9.94 17.35
CA PHE A 59 -2.25 -8.99 16.24
C PHE A 59 -3.63 -8.96 15.60
N GLU A 60 -4.32 -10.10 15.50
CA GLU A 60 -5.68 -10.16 14.95
C GLU A 60 -6.70 -9.47 15.88
N ASN A 61 -6.50 -9.56 17.19
CA ASN A 61 -7.40 -8.99 18.20
C ASN A 61 -7.06 -7.54 18.61
N ILE A 62 -6.03 -6.93 18.02
CA ILE A 62 -5.60 -5.58 18.41
C ILE A 62 -6.69 -4.54 18.10
N GLN A 63 -7.05 -3.74 19.10
CA GLN A 63 -8.01 -2.64 18.96
C GLN A 63 -7.29 -1.30 18.98
N PHE A 64 -7.70 -0.39 18.11
CA PHE A 64 -7.10 0.94 17.98
C PHE A 64 -8.12 1.99 18.41
N TYR A 65 -7.74 2.78 19.40
CA TYR A 65 -8.53 3.87 19.95
C TYR A 65 -7.88 5.19 19.60
N LYS A 66 -8.68 6.15 19.11
CA LYS A 66 -8.23 7.51 18.84
C LYS A 66 -9.04 8.48 19.70
N PHE A 67 -8.34 9.16 20.60
CA PHE A 67 -8.91 10.06 21.59
C PHE A 67 -8.76 11.52 21.15
N TYR A 68 -9.85 12.26 21.26
CA TYR A 68 -9.92 13.70 21.11
C TYR A 68 -10.42 14.31 22.42
N PRO A 69 -9.89 15.48 22.81
CA PRO A 69 -10.36 16.15 24.00
C PRO A 69 -11.87 16.46 23.89
N VAL A 70 -12.58 16.23 24.99
CA VAL A 70 -13.98 16.63 25.13
C VAL A 70 -14.05 18.15 25.21
N LYS A 71 -15.07 18.75 24.60
CA LYS A 71 -15.30 20.20 24.66
C LYS A 71 -15.66 20.60 26.09
N THR A 72 -14.81 21.41 26.70
CA THR A 72 -14.98 22.01 28.03
C THR A 72 -14.68 23.51 27.95
N LEU A 73 -14.82 24.27 29.04
CA LEU A 73 -14.48 25.70 29.02
C LEU A 73 -12.99 25.93 28.68
N ASP A 74 -12.12 24.99 29.06
CA ASP A 74 -10.66 25.10 28.91
C ASP A 74 -10.11 24.41 27.64
N THR A 75 -10.96 23.73 26.87
CA THR A 75 -10.54 22.97 25.67
C THR A 75 -11.26 23.43 24.41
N PRO A 76 -10.54 23.64 23.30
CA PRO A 76 -11.16 24.09 22.05
C PRO A 76 -12.07 23.01 21.46
N ASP A 77 -13.04 23.45 20.66
CA ASP A 77 -13.92 22.55 19.92
C ASP A 77 -13.14 21.88 18.78
N VAL A 78 -12.87 20.59 18.93
CA VAL A 78 -12.13 19.77 17.96
C VAL A 78 -13.05 18.87 17.11
N SER A 79 -14.37 19.07 17.15
CA SER A 79 -15.34 18.29 16.36
C SER A 79 -14.98 18.26 14.86
N ASN A 80 -14.50 19.38 14.34
CA ASN A 80 -14.15 19.55 12.91
C ASN A 80 -12.85 18.84 12.49
N VAL A 81 -12.00 18.43 13.45
CA VAL A 81 -10.72 17.76 13.16
C VAL A 81 -10.71 16.29 13.56
N LYS A 82 -11.84 15.76 14.04
CA LYS A 82 -11.98 14.34 14.37
C LYS A 82 -11.93 13.49 13.09
N ALA A 83 -10.85 12.74 12.92
CA ALA A 83 -10.66 11.80 11.82
C ALA A 83 -10.49 10.36 12.31
N ARG A 84 -11.13 9.41 11.63
CA ARG A 84 -10.97 7.96 11.88
C ARG A 84 -9.60 7.44 11.44
N TYR A 85 -9.04 8.01 10.38
CA TYR A 85 -7.73 7.61 9.88
C TYR A 85 -6.63 7.96 10.89
N ILE A 86 -5.76 6.99 11.16
CA ILE A 86 -4.57 7.12 12.00
C ILE A 86 -3.36 7.35 11.10
N ASN A 87 -2.92 6.33 10.36
CA ASN A 87 -1.80 6.40 9.43
C ASN A 87 -1.80 5.20 8.46
N ARG A 88 -0.81 5.12 7.56
CA ARG A 88 -0.72 4.07 6.53
C ARG A 88 -0.59 2.66 7.11
N TYR A 89 -0.02 2.52 8.31
CA TYR A 89 0.30 1.24 8.94
C TYR A 89 -0.89 0.69 9.73
N TYR A 90 -1.52 1.53 10.56
CA TYR A 90 -2.67 1.15 11.40
C TYR A 90 -4.02 1.41 10.74
N ARG A 91 -4.04 2.16 9.62
CA ARG A 91 -5.24 2.56 8.89
C ARG A 91 -6.19 3.34 9.78
N ASN A 92 -7.42 2.86 9.94
CA ASN A 92 -8.46 3.55 10.70
C ASN A 92 -8.51 3.02 12.13
N ALA A 93 -8.82 3.91 13.07
CA ALA A 93 -9.18 3.52 14.42
C ALA A 93 -10.46 2.68 14.40
N HIS A 94 -10.49 1.67 15.27
CA HIS A 94 -11.68 0.86 15.54
C HIS A 94 -12.70 1.70 16.32
N HIS A 95 -12.20 2.46 17.30
CA HIS A 95 -13.00 3.34 18.14
C HIS A 95 -12.49 4.79 18.08
N LEU A 96 -13.43 5.71 17.96
CA LEU A 96 -13.20 7.15 17.96
C LEU A 96 -13.88 7.72 19.22
N MET A 97 -13.10 8.35 20.09
CA MET A 97 -13.60 8.97 21.33
C MET A 97 -13.30 10.47 21.27
#